data_AF-A0A0B8T3R2-F1
#
_entry.id   AF-A0A0B8T3R2-F1
#
_cell.length_a   1.000
_cell.length_b   1.000
_cell.length_c   1.000
_cell.angle_alpha   90.00
_cell.angle_beta   90.00
_cell.angle_gamma   90.00
#
_symmetry.space_group_name_H-M   'P 1'
#
loop_
_entity.id
_entity.type
_entity.pdbx_description
1 polymer ?
#
loop_
_entity_poly.entity_id
_entity_poly.type
_entity_poly.pdbx_seq_one_letter_code
_entity_poly.pdbx_strand_id
1 'polypeptide(L)'
;MFNRRDFIKSGSLVAGSIAIADDIMALGVAKTIKVGLVGCGGRGTGAIFQALDADPDVQVTALADIFEDNLTNTLSSLRAKYGKRIAVSEKTSFIGFDSYEKLIKSDVDVVLLCTPPNFRPAHLALAIQQGKHVFCEKPVAVDIPGLHQVEAAVKMAKEKQLCLVSGFCFRYSLPNREIISRIHAGDIGEVKSISTFRHGGELSYKEREPSWSDFVHQLRNWYYYQRYSGDMIVEQTIHSLDYMSWIMKDTLPKKVTATGGRQSRPWNKFGNVYDHFTVEYEYDNGLKGFHFGRQQNGTTPRNTVDAMGTKGYASVALNSNYEIIGEQAWKNKQRLNNMYQTQHDELFKAIRAKQVINDGDFMVKSTLLAIWGRLSAYSGKSISYDEAINSQERLGPPIDDYNWDMKADELTIARPGAYKLV
;
A
#
# COMPACT_ATOMS: atom_id res chain seq x y z
N MET A 1 -11.96 -76.29 -26.02
CA MET A 1 -11.18 -77.20 -25.15
C MET A 1 -11.15 -76.57 -23.75
N PHE A 2 -11.77 -77.29 -22.80
CA PHE A 2 -11.79 -77.16 -21.34
C PHE A 2 -12.26 -75.87 -20.63
N ASN A 3 -13.16 -76.14 -19.69
CA ASN A 3 -13.92 -75.31 -18.74
C ASN A 3 -13.42 -75.60 -17.31
N ARG A 4 -13.85 -74.79 -16.32
CA ARG A 4 -14.04 -75.02 -14.86
C ARG A 4 -13.51 -73.80 -14.07
N ARG A 5 -14.33 -72.85 -13.58
CA ARG A 5 -15.41 -72.94 -12.57
C ARG A 5 -15.00 -73.80 -11.38
N ASP A 6 -14.63 -73.12 -10.30
CA ASP A 6 -15.04 -73.28 -8.90
C ASP A 6 -14.30 -72.16 -8.13
N PHE A 7 -14.94 -71.15 -7.56
CA PHE A 7 -15.56 -71.28 -6.24
C PHE A 7 -16.31 -69.97 -5.91
N ILE A 8 -17.64 -69.97 -6.01
CA ILE A 8 -18.52 -69.03 -5.29
C ILE A 8 -19.52 -69.88 -4.51
N LYS A 9 -19.37 -69.89 -3.18
CA LYS A 9 -20.38 -70.13 -2.13
C LYS A 9 -19.78 -69.48 -0.87
N SER A 10 -20.39 -68.63 -0.05
CA SER A 10 -21.78 -68.29 0.31
C SER A 10 -21.64 -67.23 1.43
N GLY A 11 -22.51 -66.26 1.72
CA GLY A 11 -23.88 -65.95 1.30
C GLY A 11 -24.20 -64.45 1.56
N SER A 12 -25.18 -63.89 0.85
CA SER A 12 -26.53 -63.49 1.34
C SER A 12 -26.52 -62.21 2.18
N LEU A 13 -27.24 -61.11 1.99
CA LEU A 13 -28.34 -60.58 1.13
C LEU A 13 -28.26 -59.03 1.36
N VAL A 14 -28.63 -58.12 0.46
CA VAL A 14 -29.98 -57.52 0.32
C VAL A 14 -29.91 -56.47 -0.81
N ALA A 15 -30.98 -56.41 -1.61
CA ALA A 15 -31.20 -55.49 -2.71
C ALA A 15 -31.34 -54.02 -2.28
N GLY A 16 -30.86 -53.10 -3.12
CA GLY A 16 -31.13 -51.67 -3.00
C GLY A 16 -30.49 -50.90 -4.14
N SER A 17 -31.30 -50.40 -5.07
CA SER A 17 -30.90 -49.50 -6.13
C SER A 17 -30.18 -48.29 -5.52
N ILE A 18 -28.89 -48.11 -5.80
CA ILE A 18 -28.22 -46.84 -5.60
C ILE A 18 -27.80 -46.36 -6.98
N ALA A 19 -28.63 -45.48 -7.53
CA ALA A 19 -28.14 -44.45 -8.42
C ALA A 19 -27.00 -43.74 -7.66
N ILE A 20 -25.76 -44.07 -7.99
CA ILE A 20 -24.61 -43.30 -7.52
C ILE A 20 -24.60 -42.04 -8.37
N ALA A 21 -25.47 -41.13 -7.97
CA ALA A 21 -25.26 -39.70 -7.88
C ALA A 21 -24.22 -39.12 -8.85
N ASP A 22 -24.72 -38.46 -9.89
CA ASP A 22 -24.09 -37.35 -10.61
C ASP A 22 -23.78 -36.13 -9.69
N ASP A 23 -23.56 -36.34 -8.39
CA ASP A 23 -23.54 -35.28 -7.37
C ASP A 23 -22.12 -34.93 -6.90
N ILE A 24 -21.13 -35.15 -7.76
CA ILE A 24 -19.75 -34.64 -7.57
C ILE A 24 -19.46 -33.43 -8.49
N MET A 25 -20.44 -32.99 -9.30
CA MET A 25 -20.23 -31.90 -10.26
C MET A 25 -21.06 -30.63 -9.99
N ALA A 26 -21.53 -30.41 -8.76
CA ALA A 26 -22.26 -29.19 -8.37
C ALA A 26 -21.99 -28.65 -6.95
N LEU A 27 -20.99 -29.15 -6.22
CA LEU A 27 -20.59 -28.61 -4.90
C LEU A 27 -19.44 -27.61 -5.02
N GLY A 28 -19.79 -26.42 -5.51
CA GLY A 28 -18.88 -25.30 -5.59
C GLY A 28 -19.58 -24.05 -6.10
N VAL A 29 -20.78 -23.74 -5.59
CA VAL A 29 -21.29 -22.36 -5.70
C VAL A 29 -20.22 -21.50 -5.02
N ALA A 30 -19.44 -20.79 -5.83
CA ALA A 30 -18.32 -19.99 -5.36
C ALA A 30 -18.85 -19.03 -4.29
N LYS A 31 -18.40 -19.18 -3.04
CA LYS A 31 -18.82 -18.34 -1.93
C LYS A 31 -18.56 -16.88 -2.34
N THR A 32 -19.61 -16.05 -2.35
CA THR A 32 -19.47 -14.60 -2.55
C THR A 32 -18.41 -14.07 -1.60
N ILE A 33 -17.45 -13.30 -2.12
CA ILE A 33 -16.44 -12.64 -1.28
C ILE A 33 -16.98 -11.28 -0.88
N LYS A 34 -17.21 -11.07 0.42
CA LYS A 34 -17.74 -9.82 0.96
C LYS A 34 -16.60 -8.85 1.22
N VAL A 35 -16.65 -7.68 0.59
CA VAL A 35 -15.63 -6.65 0.67
C VAL A 35 -16.16 -5.42 1.39
N GLY A 36 -15.37 -4.91 2.32
CA GLY A 36 -15.59 -3.61 2.95
C GLY A 36 -14.48 -2.61 2.62
N LEU A 37 -14.83 -1.32 2.48
CA LEU A 37 -13.87 -0.23 2.27
C LEU A 37 -13.85 0.73 3.45
N VAL A 38 -12.66 0.95 4.03
CA VAL A 38 -12.41 2.00 5.01
C VAL A 38 -11.65 3.14 4.33
N GLY A 39 -12.26 4.32 4.27
CA GLY A 39 -11.75 5.49 3.55
C GLY A 39 -12.31 5.57 2.12
N CYS A 40 -13.44 6.25 1.97
CA CYS A 40 -14.21 6.43 0.73
C CYS A 40 -13.76 7.65 -0.10
N GLY A 41 -12.51 8.08 0.05
CA GLY A 41 -11.90 9.10 -0.82
C GLY A 41 -11.47 8.53 -2.18
N GLY A 42 -10.99 9.38 -3.09
CA GLY A 42 -10.76 8.98 -4.50
C GLY A 42 -9.88 7.73 -4.70
N ARG A 43 -8.82 7.53 -3.91
CA ARG A 43 -7.98 6.32 -3.98
C ARG A 43 -8.75 5.07 -3.50
N GLY A 44 -9.50 5.19 -2.41
CA GLY A 44 -10.35 4.12 -1.89
C GLY A 44 -11.49 3.75 -2.83
N THR A 45 -12.15 4.73 -3.44
CA THR A 45 -13.11 4.51 -4.52
C THR A 45 -12.44 3.74 -5.67
N GLY A 46 -11.23 4.13 -6.09
CA GLY A 46 -10.48 3.38 -7.11
C GLY A 46 -10.20 1.92 -6.71
N ALA A 47 -9.73 1.69 -5.48
CA ALA A 47 -9.40 0.35 -4.96
C ALA A 47 -10.62 -0.57 -4.92
N ILE A 48 -11.79 -0.07 -4.50
CA ILE A 48 -13.00 -0.90 -4.44
C ILE A 48 -13.58 -1.21 -5.81
N PHE A 49 -13.43 -0.32 -6.81
CA PHE A 49 -13.74 -0.63 -8.20
C PHE A 49 -12.82 -1.75 -8.72
N GLN A 50 -11.53 -1.68 -8.40
CA GLN A 50 -10.56 -2.69 -8.82
C GLN A 50 -10.82 -4.05 -8.16
N ALA A 51 -11.24 -4.06 -6.89
CA ALA A 51 -11.71 -5.27 -6.21
C ALA A 51 -12.93 -5.90 -6.89
N LEU A 52 -13.92 -5.09 -7.31
CA LEU A 52 -15.09 -5.57 -8.04
C LEU A 52 -14.76 -6.09 -9.45
N ASP A 53 -13.80 -5.46 -10.12
CA ASP A 53 -13.34 -5.85 -11.46
C ASP A 53 -12.44 -7.12 -11.42
N ALA A 54 -11.82 -7.42 -10.28
CA ALA A 54 -10.90 -8.55 -10.11
C ALA A 54 -11.58 -9.93 -10.07
N ASP A 55 -12.83 -10.00 -9.61
CA ASP A 55 -13.56 -11.26 -9.44
C ASP A 55 -15.09 -10.99 -9.55
N PRO A 56 -15.84 -11.75 -10.39
CA PRO A 56 -17.26 -11.49 -10.62
C PRO A 56 -18.16 -11.76 -9.41
N ASP A 57 -17.70 -12.58 -8.47
CA ASP A 57 -18.41 -13.01 -7.26
C ASP A 57 -18.01 -12.19 -6.02
N VAL A 58 -17.28 -11.08 -6.22
CA VAL A 58 -17.08 -10.06 -5.18
C VAL A 58 -18.35 -9.22 -5.02
N GLN A 59 -18.74 -8.98 -3.77
CA GLN A 59 -19.84 -8.08 -3.39
C GLN A 59 -19.34 -7.07 -2.36
N VAL A 60 -19.69 -5.80 -2.54
CA VAL A 60 -19.43 -4.78 -1.51
C VAL A 60 -20.57 -4.78 -0.52
N THR A 61 -20.28 -5.03 0.76
CA THR A 61 -21.29 -5.15 1.82
C THR A 61 -21.22 -4.04 2.86
N ALA A 62 -20.08 -3.36 2.99
CA ALA A 62 -19.91 -2.28 3.95
C ALA A 62 -18.99 -1.15 3.44
N LEU A 63 -19.29 0.08 3.85
CA LEU A 63 -18.45 1.26 3.60
C LEU A 63 -18.25 2.01 4.92
N ALA A 64 -17.06 2.57 5.12
CA ALA A 64 -16.73 3.39 6.27
C ALA A 64 -15.94 4.63 5.84
N ASP A 65 -16.33 5.79 6.36
CA ASP A 65 -15.58 7.05 6.26
C ASP A 65 -15.90 7.95 7.45
N ILE A 66 -15.02 8.89 7.78
CA ILE A 66 -15.37 9.92 8.78
C ILE A 66 -16.26 11.00 8.17
N PHE A 67 -16.25 11.16 6.84
CA PHE A 67 -16.97 12.17 6.09
C PHE A 67 -18.08 11.56 5.23
N GLU A 68 -19.33 11.97 5.51
CA GLU A 68 -20.52 11.47 4.82
C GLU A 68 -20.51 11.73 3.30
N ASP A 69 -19.95 12.87 2.87
CA ASP A 69 -19.84 13.21 1.45
C ASP A 69 -18.98 12.21 0.67
N ASN A 70 -17.87 11.75 1.26
CA ASN A 70 -17.01 10.73 0.63
C ASN A 70 -17.74 9.39 0.47
N LEU A 71 -18.42 8.94 1.54
CA LEU A 71 -19.16 7.67 1.53
C LEU A 71 -20.29 7.71 0.50
N THR A 72 -21.10 8.77 0.51
CA THR A 72 -22.25 8.94 -0.38
C THR A 72 -21.82 8.98 -1.85
N ASN A 73 -20.76 9.71 -2.17
CA ASN A 73 -20.21 9.79 -3.52
C ASN A 73 -19.69 8.43 -4.01
N THR A 74 -18.97 7.70 -3.14
CA THR A 74 -18.47 6.35 -3.46
C THR A 74 -19.63 5.37 -3.67
N LEU A 75 -20.61 5.34 -2.77
CA LEU A 75 -21.77 4.45 -2.85
C LEU A 75 -22.58 4.69 -4.12
N SER A 76 -22.81 5.96 -4.47
CA SER A 76 -23.54 6.34 -5.69
C SER A 76 -22.80 5.88 -6.94
N SER A 77 -21.49 6.12 -7.01
CA SER A 77 -20.65 5.70 -8.14
C SER A 77 -20.62 4.18 -8.30
N LEU A 78 -20.55 3.45 -7.18
CA LEU A 78 -20.57 1.99 -7.15
C LEU A 78 -21.90 1.42 -7.65
N ARG A 79 -23.03 1.94 -7.14
CA ARG A 79 -24.37 1.48 -7.55
C ARG A 79 -24.60 1.74 -9.04
N ALA A 80 -24.13 2.87 -9.55
CA ALA A 80 -24.24 3.22 -10.96
C ALA A 80 -23.52 2.22 -11.89
N LYS A 81 -22.32 1.74 -11.51
CA LYS A 81 -21.53 0.81 -12.35
C LYS A 81 -21.86 -0.66 -12.11
N TYR A 82 -22.10 -1.07 -10.86
CA TYR A 82 -22.12 -2.49 -10.47
C TYR A 82 -23.47 -3.01 -9.93
N GLY A 83 -24.45 -2.12 -9.73
CA GLY A 83 -25.82 -2.47 -9.38
C GLY A 83 -25.93 -3.47 -8.24
N LYS A 84 -26.43 -4.69 -8.54
CA LYS A 84 -26.73 -5.75 -7.56
C LYS A 84 -25.53 -6.26 -6.76
N ARG A 85 -24.30 -6.00 -7.22
CA ARG A 85 -23.07 -6.35 -6.49
C ARG A 85 -22.75 -5.41 -5.34
N ILE A 86 -23.58 -4.39 -5.12
CA ILE A 86 -23.45 -3.43 -4.02
C ILE A 86 -24.58 -3.69 -3.01
N ALA A 87 -24.29 -4.49 -1.99
CA ALA A 87 -25.21 -4.81 -0.89
C ALA A 87 -24.93 -3.95 0.35
N VAL A 88 -24.61 -2.68 0.14
CA VAL A 88 -24.45 -1.69 1.21
C VAL A 88 -25.82 -1.09 1.53
N SER A 89 -26.19 -1.15 2.81
CA SER A 89 -27.41 -0.58 3.38
C SER A 89 -27.06 0.57 4.33
N GLU A 90 -28.06 1.31 4.82
CA GLU A 90 -27.82 2.32 5.88
C GLU A 90 -27.14 1.71 7.12
N LYS A 91 -27.46 0.47 7.47
CA LYS A 91 -26.85 -0.25 8.60
C LYS A 91 -25.40 -0.65 8.38
N THR A 92 -24.93 -0.65 7.13
CA THR A 92 -23.55 -0.98 6.75
C THR A 92 -22.83 0.18 6.06
N SER A 93 -23.40 1.38 6.16
CA SER A 93 -22.76 2.66 5.87
C SER A 93 -22.35 3.29 7.19
N PHE A 94 -21.08 3.15 7.56
CA PHE A 94 -20.58 3.61 8.84
C PHE A 94 -19.92 4.99 8.71
N ILE A 95 -20.38 5.96 9.50
CA ILE A 95 -19.83 7.33 9.55
C ILE A 95 -19.26 7.62 10.94
N GLY A 96 -18.12 8.30 10.98
CA GLY A 96 -17.45 8.77 12.20
C GLY A 96 -16.10 8.09 12.47
N PHE A 97 -15.40 8.52 13.51
CA PHE A 97 -14.05 8.00 13.83
C PHE A 97 -14.05 6.53 14.24
N ASP A 98 -15.17 5.99 14.76
CA ASP A 98 -15.34 4.57 15.09
C ASP A 98 -15.84 3.71 13.91
N SER A 99 -16.03 4.32 12.72
CA SER A 99 -16.62 3.64 11.55
C SER A 99 -15.76 2.48 11.03
N TYR A 100 -14.43 2.61 11.10
CA TYR A 100 -13.50 1.56 10.68
C TYR A 100 -13.68 0.29 11.52
N GLU A 101 -13.86 0.44 12.83
CA GLU A 101 -14.02 -0.67 13.77
C GLU A 101 -15.33 -1.41 13.50
N LYS A 102 -16.42 -0.65 13.33
CA LYS A 102 -17.74 -1.20 12.96
C LYS A 102 -17.67 -2.01 11.67
N LEU A 103 -17.00 -1.48 10.64
CA LEU A 103 -16.83 -2.19 9.36
C LEU A 103 -15.98 -3.45 9.52
N ILE A 104 -14.83 -3.37 10.18
CA ILE A 104 -13.92 -4.52 10.31
C ILE A 104 -14.56 -5.64 11.12
N LYS A 105 -15.37 -5.32 12.14
CA LYS A 105 -16.13 -6.29 12.95
C LYS A 105 -17.40 -6.81 12.26
N SER A 106 -17.79 -6.23 11.13
CA SER A 106 -18.94 -6.70 10.34
C SER A 106 -18.63 -7.98 9.55
N ASP A 107 -19.66 -8.49 8.86
CA ASP A 107 -19.59 -9.67 8.01
C ASP A 107 -18.94 -9.35 6.64
N VAL A 108 -17.63 -9.08 6.69
CA VAL A 108 -16.73 -8.94 5.53
C VAL A 108 -15.65 -10.00 5.58
N ASP A 109 -15.22 -10.50 4.42
CA ASP A 109 -14.08 -11.42 4.27
C ASP A 109 -12.78 -10.63 3.97
N VAL A 110 -12.89 -9.53 3.22
CA VAL A 110 -11.76 -8.68 2.80
C VAL A 110 -12.02 -7.22 3.18
N VAL A 111 -11.00 -6.55 3.73
CA VAL A 111 -11.03 -5.13 4.06
C VAL A 111 -10.03 -4.37 3.19
N LEU A 112 -10.48 -3.30 2.54
CA LEU A 112 -9.61 -2.36 1.82
C LEU A 112 -9.35 -1.14 2.72
N LEU A 113 -8.10 -0.91 3.10
CA LEU A 113 -7.68 0.17 4.00
C LEU A 113 -7.08 1.33 3.21
N CYS A 114 -7.87 2.39 3.01
CA CYS A 114 -7.55 3.53 2.15
C CYS A 114 -7.62 4.89 2.87
N THR A 115 -7.59 4.90 4.21
CA THR A 115 -7.55 6.11 5.05
C THR A 115 -6.18 6.79 5.01
N PRO A 116 -6.03 8.03 5.52
CA PRO A 116 -4.70 8.63 5.68
C PRO A 116 -3.72 7.69 6.45
N PRO A 117 -2.42 7.73 6.11
CA PRO A 117 -1.41 6.81 6.63
C PRO A 117 -1.34 6.65 8.15
N ASN A 118 -1.52 7.73 8.91
CA ASN A 118 -1.41 7.71 10.37
C ASN A 118 -2.43 6.80 11.06
N PHE A 119 -3.57 6.53 10.40
CA PHE A 119 -4.60 5.65 10.93
C PHE A 119 -4.40 4.18 10.55
N ARG A 120 -3.58 3.90 9.52
CA ARG A 120 -3.40 2.54 8.98
C ARG A 120 -2.82 1.52 9.96
N PRO A 121 -1.88 1.86 10.87
CA PRO A 121 -1.36 0.89 11.83
C PRO A 121 -2.46 0.23 12.68
N ALA A 122 -3.35 1.04 13.25
CA ALA A 122 -4.47 0.55 14.06
C ALA A 122 -5.49 -0.21 13.23
N HIS A 123 -5.86 0.31 12.05
CA HIS A 123 -6.81 -0.35 11.16
C HIS A 123 -6.31 -1.73 10.69
N LEU A 124 -5.04 -1.82 10.31
CA LEU A 124 -4.42 -3.08 9.86
C LEU A 124 -4.34 -4.08 11.01
N ALA A 125 -3.87 -3.64 12.18
CA ALA A 125 -3.79 -4.51 13.36
C ALA A 125 -5.16 -5.10 13.71
N LEU A 126 -6.21 -4.28 13.73
CA LEU A 126 -7.57 -4.75 14.00
C LEU A 126 -8.08 -5.70 12.91
N ALA A 127 -7.87 -5.40 11.63
CA ALA A 127 -8.31 -6.26 10.52
C ALA A 127 -7.68 -7.66 10.59
N ILE A 128 -6.36 -7.74 10.84
CA ILE A 128 -5.65 -9.01 11.00
C ILE A 128 -6.09 -9.73 12.29
N GLN A 129 -6.29 -9.01 13.39
CA GLN A 129 -6.83 -9.57 14.63
C GLN A 129 -8.20 -10.22 14.40
N GLN A 130 -9.07 -9.59 13.61
CA GLN A 130 -10.39 -10.11 13.23
C GLN A 130 -10.36 -11.18 12.12
N GLY A 131 -9.17 -11.59 11.67
CA GLY A 131 -9.03 -12.68 10.69
C GLY A 131 -9.42 -12.28 9.27
N LYS A 132 -9.33 -11.00 8.92
CA LYS A 132 -9.72 -10.50 7.59
C LYS A 132 -8.55 -10.52 6.63
N HIS A 133 -8.82 -10.83 5.36
CA HIS A 133 -7.86 -10.53 4.29
C HIS A 133 -7.80 -9.02 4.06
N VAL A 134 -6.64 -8.49 3.66
CA VAL A 134 -6.44 -7.05 3.60
C VAL A 134 -5.77 -6.61 2.31
N PHE A 135 -6.32 -5.56 1.71
CA PHE A 135 -5.56 -4.64 0.87
C PHE A 135 -5.26 -3.39 1.70
N CYS A 136 -3.99 -3.00 1.81
CA CYS A 136 -3.57 -1.85 2.61
C CYS A 136 -2.83 -0.85 1.73
N GLU A 137 -3.41 0.34 1.51
CA GLU A 137 -2.71 1.39 0.76
C GLU A 137 -1.40 1.79 1.42
N LYS A 138 -0.45 2.21 0.58
CA LYS A 138 0.82 2.78 1.05
C LYS A 138 0.62 4.25 1.46
N PRO A 139 1.55 4.82 2.26
CA PRO A 139 2.42 4.15 3.22
C PRO A 139 1.59 3.55 4.39
N VAL A 140 2.16 2.58 5.11
CA VAL A 140 1.44 1.85 6.17
C VAL A 140 1.57 2.47 7.56
N ALA A 141 2.47 3.45 7.72
CA ALA A 141 2.68 4.22 8.94
C ALA A 141 3.30 5.59 8.61
N VAL A 142 3.29 6.51 9.56
CA VAL A 142 3.97 7.83 9.46
C VAL A 142 5.13 7.98 10.43
N ASP A 143 5.25 7.11 11.43
CA ASP A 143 6.31 7.12 12.42
C ASP A 143 6.72 5.68 12.78
N ILE A 144 7.87 5.54 13.41
CA ILE A 144 8.49 4.25 13.76
C ILE A 144 7.64 3.45 14.72
N PRO A 145 7.00 4.05 15.73
CA PRO A 145 6.15 3.28 16.62
C PRO A 145 4.87 2.75 15.94
N GLY A 146 4.26 3.51 15.04
CA GLY A 146 3.21 3.00 14.16
C GLY A 146 3.72 1.88 13.23
N LEU A 147 4.97 1.98 12.76
CA LEU A 147 5.60 0.93 11.96
C LEU A 147 5.76 -0.38 12.75
N HIS A 148 6.17 -0.33 14.03
CA HIS A 148 6.24 -1.52 14.88
C HIS A 148 4.88 -2.20 15.09
N GLN A 149 3.80 -1.42 15.20
CA GLN A 149 2.45 -1.97 15.24
C GLN A 149 2.11 -2.71 13.94
N VAL A 150 2.53 -2.17 12.79
CA VAL A 150 2.37 -2.84 11.49
C VAL A 150 3.20 -4.12 11.41
N GLU A 151 4.45 -4.12 11.88
CA GLU A 151 5.30 -5.32 11.92
C GLU A 151 4.65 -6.46 12.72
N ALA A 152 4.08 -6.14 13.88
CA ALA A 152 3.33 -7.09 14.69
C ALA A 152 2.10 -7.64 13.94
N ALA A 153 1.36 -6.78 13.24
CA ALA A 153 0.22 -7.19 12.42
C ALA A 153 0.64 -8.08 11.23
N VAL A 154 1.75 -7.77 10.56
CA VAL A 154 2.31 -8.58 9.46
C VAL A 154 2.67 -9.97 9.94
N LYS A 155 3.33 -10.08 11.10
CA LYS A 155 3.66 -11.37 11.71
C LYS A 155 2.39 -12.19 11.98
N MET A 156 1.39 -11.57 12.61
CA MET A 156 0.10 -12.23 12.89
C MET A 156 -0.62 -12.65 11.59
N ALA A 157 -0.54 -11.86 10.52
CA ALA A 157 -1.15 -12.19 9.23
C ALA A 157 -0.54 -13.47 8.62
N LYS A 158 0.79 -13.64 8.74
CA LYS A 158 1.49 -14.87 8.32
C LYS A 158 1.05 -16.08 9.14
N GLU A 159 0.98 -15.94 10.46
CA GLU A 159 0.53 -17.00 11.37
C GLU A 159 -0.91 -17.45 11.05
N LYS A 160 -1.79 -16.49 10.72
CA LYS A 160 -3.19 -16.76 10.35
C LYS A 160 -3.41 -17.14 8.89
N GLN A 161 -2.35 -17.20 8.08
CA GLN A 161 -2.42 -17.46 6.63
C GLN A 161 -3.39 -16.51 5.90
N LEU A 162 -3.35 -15.23 6.27
CA LEU A 162 -4.17 -14.19 5.64
C LEU A 162 -3.40 -13.52 4.50
N CYS A 163 -4.07 -13.37 3.35
CA CYS A 163 -3.61 -12.47 2.32
C CYS A 163 -3.52 -11.02 2.82
N LEU A 164 -2.38 -10.39 2.57
CA LEU A 164 -2.07 -9.00 2.84
C LEU A 164 -1.35 -8.42 1.61
N VAL A 165 -2.07 -7.65 0.80
CA VAL A 165 -1.54 -6.98 -0.38
C VAL A 165 -1.40 -5.49 -0.10
N SER A 166 -0.28 -4.90 -0.49
CA SER A 166 0.03 -3.50 -0.24
C SER A 166 -0.27 -2.61 -1.45
N GLY A 167 -0.50 -1.32 -1.23
CA GLY A 167 -0.67 -0.31 -2.28
C GLY A 167 0.62 0.05 -3.04
N PHE A 168 1.71 -0.72 -2.90
CA PHE A 168 2.94 -0.56 -3.68
C PHE A 168 2.77 -1.08 -5.12
N CYS A 169 1.91 -0.41 -5.87
CA CYS A 169 1.48 -0.83 -7.21
C CYS A 169 2.61 -1.01 -8.21
N PHE A 170 3.77 -0.35 -8.02
CA PHE A 170 4.93 -0.55 -8.89
C PHE A 170 5.42 -2.00 -8.89
N ARG A 171 5.26 -2.75 -7.80
CA ARG A 171 5.59 -4.18 -7.73
C ARG A 171 4.62 -5.09 -8.49
N TYR A 172 3.50 -4.55 -8.96
CA TYR A 172 2.47 -5.25 -9.75
C TYR A 172 2.43 -4.77 -11.20
N SER A 173 3.36 -3.92 -11.61
CA SER A 173 3.57 -3.58 -13.01
C SER A 173 4.43 -4.68 -13.66
N LEU A 174 3.92 -5.30 -14.73
CA LEU A 174 4.62 -6.33 -15.50
C LEU A 174 5.99 -5.87 -16.03
N PRO A 175 6.13 -4.68 -16.66
CA PRO A 175 7.45 -4.22 -17.11
C PRO A 175 8.40 -3.90 -15.96
N ASN A 176 7.90 -3.45 -14.80
CA ASN A 176 8.74 -3.29 -13.61
C ASN A 176 9.27 -4.65 -13.12
N ARG A 177 8.41 -5.67 -13.05
CA ARG A 177 8.81 -7.02 -12.66
C ARG A 177 9.87 -7.59 -13.59
N GLU A 178 9.69 -7.41 -14.90
CA GLU A 178 10.65 -7.89 -15.91
C GLU A 178 12.02 -7.20 -15.76
N ILE A 179 12.08 -5.86 -15.70
CA ILE A 179 13.36 -5.17 -15.58
C ILE A 179 14.06 -5.46 -14.24
N ILE A 180 13.31 -5.58 -13.15
CA ILE A 180 13.88 -5.97 -11.86
C ILE A 180 14.41 -7.40 -11.90
N SER A 181 13.66 -8.34 -12.50
CA SER A 181 14.12 -9.72 -12.69
C SER A 181 15.43 -9.78 -13.46
N ARG A 182 15.58 -8.97 -14.51
CA ARG A 182 16.82 -8.86 -15.30
C ARG A 182 17.98 -8.28 -14.51
N ILE A 183 17.74 -7.20 -13.77
CA ILE A 183 18.76 -6.63 -12.88
C ILE A 183 19.22 -7.68 -11.86
N HIS A 184 18.28 -8.42 -11.26
CA HIS A 184 18.58 -9.47 -10.29
C HIS A 184 19.29 -10.69 -10.90
N ALA A 185 19.06 -10.95 -12.19
CA ALA A 185 19.76 -11.97 -12.98
C ALA A 185 21.18 -11.53 -13.41
N GLY A 186 21.53 -10.26 -13.23
CA GLY A 186 22.87 -9.73 -13.51
C GLY A 186 23.04 -9.10 -14.88
N ASP A 187 21.96 -8.75 -15.60
CA ASP A 187 22.01 -8.14 -16.94
C ASP A 187 22.79 -6.81 -16.96
N ILE A 188 22.87 -6.10 -15.82
CA ILE A 188 23.69 -4.89 -15.65
C ILE A 188 24.98 -5.11 -14.85
N GLY A 189 25.29 -6.36 -14.48
CA GLY A 189 26.41 -6.69 -13.59
C GLY A 189 26.14 -6.32 -12.13
N GLU A 190 27.21 -5.99 -11.39
CA GLU A 190 27.08 -5.54 -10.00
C GLU A 190 26.57 -4.09 -9.98
N VAL A 191 25.47 -3.82 -9.29
CA VAL A 191 24.94 -2.46 -9.12
C VAL A 191 25.97 -1.62 -8.34
N LYS A 192 26.24 -0.40 -8.79
CA LYS A 192 27.19 0.55 -8.16
C LYS A 192 26.52 1.82 -7.66
N SER A 193 25.45 2.25 -8.31
CA SER A 193 24.63 3.37 -7.83
C SER A 193 23.20 3.26 -8.33
N ILE A 194 22.28 3.82 -7.55
CA ILE A 194 20.87 3.94 -7.92
C ILE A 194 20.46 5.39 -7.72
N SER A 195 19.77 5.99 -8.69
CA SER A 195 19.15 7.30 -8.55
C SER A 195 17.66 7.18 -8.86
N THR A 196 16.84 7.79 -8.02
CA THR A 196 15.39 7.85 -8.22
C THR A 196 14.93 9.29 -8.19
N PHE A 197 14.00 9.64 -9.06
CA PHE A 197 13.51 11.00 -9.22
C PHE A 197 11.99 11.01 -9.15
N ARG A 198 11.44 11.84 -8.27
CA ARG A 198 10.01 12.13 -8.18
C ARG A 198 9.79 13.63 -8.15
N HIS A 199 9.80 14.25 -9.31
CA HIS A 199 9.45 15.66 -9.49
C HIS A 199 8.02 15.76 -10.01
N GLY A 200 7.13 16.35 -9.22
CA GLY A 200 5.74 16.60 -9.59
C GLY A 200 5.27 17.98 -9.16
N GLY A 201 4.00 18.25 -9.45
CA GLY A 201 3.29 19.42 -8.91
C GLY A 201 2.76 19.17 -7.49
N GLU A 202 2.13 20.21 -6.96
CA GLU A 202 1.38 20.16 -5.71
C GLU A 202 0.20 19.18 -5.82
N LEU A 203 -0.26 18.69 -4.67
CA LEU A 203 -1.40 17.79 -4.57
C LEU A 203 -2.71 18.58 -4.51
N SER A 204 -3.84 17.89 -4.65
CA SER A 204 -5.16 18.51 -4.51
C SER A 204 -5.28 19.23 -3.16
N TYR A 205 -5.73 20.48 -3.20
CA TYR A 205 -6.03 21.30 -2.04
C TYR A 205 -7.51 21.67 -2.07
N LYS A 206 -8.20 21.49 -0.95
CA LYS A 206 -9.58 21.90 -0.76
C LYS A 206 -9.58 23.25 -0.05
N GLU A 207 -10.16 24.26 -0.69
CA GLU A 207 -10.33 25.57 -0.08
C GLU A 207 -11.20 25.46 1.18
N ARG A 208 -10.97 26.40 2.10
CA ARG A 208 -11.60 26.42 3.43
C ARG A 208 -13.09 26.72 3.29
N GLU A 209 -13.94 25.78 3.70
CA GLU A 209 -15.37 26.05 3.85
C GLU A 209 -15.66 26.70 5.22
N PRO A 210 -16.59 27.69 5.29
CA PRO A 210 -16.92 28.37 6.55
C PRO A 210 -17.40 27.45 7.67
N SER A 211 -18.02 26.31 7.33
CA SER A 211 -18.58 25.36 8.29
C SER A 211 -17.54 24.41 8.90
N TRP A 212 -16.35 24.33 8.34
CA TRP A 212 -15.34 23.39 8.83
C TRP A 212 -14.67 23.98 10.09
N SER A 213 -14.29 23.14 11.05
CA SER A 213 -13.31 23.49 12.08
C SER A 213 -11.89 23.42 11.51
N ASP A 214 -10.89 24.03 12.14
CA ASP A 214 -9.51 23.97 11.63
C ASP A 214 -9.02 22.52 11.53
N PHE A 215 -9.40 21.69 12.50
CA PHE A 215 -9.13 20.26 12.50
C PHE A 215 -9.75 19.54 11.29
N VAL A 216 -11.03 19.81 10.99
CA VAL A 216 -11.71 19.26 9.79
C VAL A 216 -11.00 19.71 8.51
N HIS A 217 -10.56 20.96 8.44
CA HIS A 217 -9.81 21.44 7.28
C HIS A 217 -8.47 20.72 7.13
N GLN A 218 -7.74 20.48 8.22
CA GLN A 218 -6.51 19.70 8.15
C GLN A 218 -6.77 18.27 7.66
N LEU A 219 -7.79 17.58 8.19
CA LEU A 219 -8.17 16.22 7.76
C LEU A 219 -8.55 16.16 6.28
N ARG A 220 -9.27 17.18 5.78
CA ARG A 220 -9.64 17.27 4.36
C ARG A 220 -8.46 17.61 3.45
N ASN A 221 -7.38 18.17 4.01
CA ASN A 221 -6.13 18.51 3.33
C ASN A 221 -4.92 17.71 3.87
N TRP A 222 -5.17 16.48 4.34
CA TRP A 222 -4.24 15.69 5.14
C TRP A 222 -2.84 15.48 4.54
N TYR A 223 -2.72 15.48 3.20
CA TYR A 223 -1.45 15.39 2.49
C TYR A 223 -0.43 16.44 2.97
N TYR A 224 -0.91 17.62 3.37
CA TYR A 224 -0.10 18.76 3.75
C TYR A 224 0.26 18.83 5.23
N TYR A 225 -0.05 17.79 6.01
CA TYR A 225 0.22 17.77 7.44
C TYR A 225 1.00 16.52 7.85
N GLN A 226 2.12 16.73 8.54
CA GLN A 226 3.00 15.68 9.06
C GLN A 226 2.22 14.62 9.82
N ARG A 227 1.34 15.02 10.74
CA ARG A 227 0.47 14.14 11.54
C ARG A 227 -0.23 13.07 10.71
N TYR A 228 -0.70 13.40 9.51
CA TYR A 228 -1.53 12.49 8.72
C TYR A 228 -0.76 11.80 7.59
N SER A 229 0.10 12.54 6.88
CA SER A 229 0.79 12.03 5.69
C SER A 229 2.21 11.56 5.98
N GLY A 230 2.82 12.00 7.08
CA GLY A 230 4.24 11.83 7.33
C GLY A 230 5.14 12.66 6.41
N ASP A 231 4.59 13.68 5.74
CA ASP A 231 5.23 14.48 4.66
C ASP A 231 5.20 13.79 3.28
N MET A 232 5.46 14.55 2.22
CA MET A 232 5.61 14.10 0.84
C MET A 232 6.59 12.93 0.72
N ILE A 233 7.66 12.91 1.51
CA ILE A 233 8.64 11.82 1.42
C ILE A 233 8.01 10.47 1.81
N VAL A 234 7.16 10.46 2.83
CA VAL A 234 6.46 9.27 3.33
C VAL A 234 5.27 8.92 2.44
N GLU A 235 4.51 9.89 1.95
CA GLU A 235 3.29 9.62 1.19
C GLU A 235 3.55 9.39 -0.32
N GLN A 236 4.37 10.22 -0.96
CA GLN A 236 4.49 10.24 -2.43
C GLN A 236 5.79 9.63 -2.92
N THR A 237 6.92 10.06 -2.35
CA THR A 237 8.26 9.58 -2.71
C THR A 237 8.45 8.11 -2.40
N ILE A 238 7.72 7.56 -1.44
CA ILE A 238 7.87 6.17 -1.00
C ILE A 238 7.80 5.14 -2.13
N HIS A 239 7.06 5.38 -3.21
CA HIS A 239 7.08 4.50 -4.39
C HIS A 239 8.46 4.42 -5.06
N SER A 240 9.18 5.55 -5.12
CA SER A 240 10.54 5.61 -5.66
C SER A 240 11.53 4.92 -4.73
N LEU A 241 11.35 5.09 -3.42
CA LEU A 241 12.18 4.43 -2.41
C LEU A 241 11.96 2.92 -2.39
N ASP A 242 10.72 2.47 -2.54
CA ASP A 242 10.37 1.06 -2.70
C ASP A 242 11.02 0.45 -3.96
N TYR A 243 11.03 1.17 -5.08
CA TYR A 243 11.69 0.70 -6.30
C TYR A 243 13.21 0.55 -6.10
N MET A 244 13.83 1.51 -5.42
CA MET A 244 15.25 1.41 -5.04
C MET A 244 15.49 0.20 -4.13
N SER A 245 14.64 0.00 -3.12
CA SER A 245 14.71 -1.15 -2.23
C SER A 245 14.58 -2.47 -3.00
N TRP A 246 13.67 -2.52 -3.97
CA TRP A 246 13.43 -3.71 -4.80
C TRP A 246 14.63 -4.06 -5.66
N ILE A 247 15.29 -3.07 -6.29
CA ILE A 247 16.57 -3.27 -7.00
C ILE A 247 17.61 -3.88 -6.05
N MET A 248 17.66 -3.39 -4.81
CA MET A 248 18.55 -3.87 -3.75
C MET A 248 18.08 -5.16 -3.08
N LYS A 249 17.12 -5.89 -3.67
CA LYS A 249 16.55 -7.13 -3.11
C LYS A 249 16.03 -6.96 -1.69
N ASP A 250 15.41 -5.81 -1.43
CA ASP A 250 14.84 -5.40 -0.14
C ASP A 250 15.88 -5.39 1.01
N THR A 251 17.16 -5.19 0.65
CA THR A 251 18.24 -4.92 1.60
C THR A 251 18.10 -3.49 2.10
N LEU A 252 18.24 -3.29 3.41
CA LEU A 252 18.20 -1.96 4.01
C LEU A 252 19.60 -1.32 3.98
N PRO A 253 19.69 0.01 3.84
CA PRO A 253 20.94 0.75 4.03
C PRO A 253 21.32 0.73 5.51
N LYS A 254 22.60 1.01 5.79
CA LYS A 254 23.12 1.13 7.17
C LYS A 254 23.00 2.55 7.73
N LYS A 255 22.93 3.54 6.84
CA LYS A 255 22.91 4.97 7.19
C LYS A 255 22.20 5.78 6.12
N VAL A 256 21.48 6.82 6.53
CA VAL A 256 20.80 7.78 5.66
C VAL A 256 21.26 9.19 5.98
N THR A 257 21.53 9.96 4.93
CA THR A 257 21.79 11.41 5.03
C THR A 257 20.87 12.13 4.07
N ALA A 258 20.06 13.06 4.58
CA ALA A 258 19.08 13.78 3.77
C ALA A 258 19.09 15.27 4.05
N THR A 259 18.61 16.03 3.06
CA THR A 259 18.32 17.46 3.14
C THR A 259 16.99 17.75 2.47
N GLY A 260 16.34 18.84 2.84
CA GLY A 260 15.07 19.24 2.27
C GLY A 260 14.57 20.54 2.89
N GLY A 261 13.39 20.95 2.46
CA GLY A 261 12.75 22.12 3.04
C GLY A 261 11.46 22.49 2.33
N ARG A 262 10.97 23.67 2.65
CA ARG A 262 9.88 24.35 1.95
C ARG A 262 10.43 25.61 1.31
N GLN A 263 10.31 25.72 -0.01
CA GLN A 263 10.79 26.87 -0.77
C GLN A 263 9.67 27.57 -1.54
N SER A 264 8.84 26.83 -2.29
CA SER A 264 7.88 27.40 -3.24
C SER A 264 6.47 27.48 -2.68
N ARG A 265 6.11 26.62 -1.72
CA ARG A 265 4.77 26.62 -1.11
C ARG A 265 4.55 27.88 -0.26
N PRO A 266 3.43 28.63 -0.45
CA PRO A 266 3.12 29.76 0.41
C PRO A 266 3.02 29.36 1.88
N TRP A 267 3.72 30.12 2.74
CA TRP A 267 3.83 29.84 4.18
C TRP A 267 2.49 29.87 4.92
N ASN A 268 1.52 30.63 4.41
CA ASN A 268 0.22 30.86 5.03
C ASN A 268 -0.93 30.04 4.41
N LYS A 269 -0.65 29.18 3.42
CA LYS A 269 -1.68 28.40 2.71
C LYS A 269 -1.63 26.91 3.04
N PHE A 270 -0.46 26.30 2.92
CA PHE A 270 -0.30 24.86 3.12
C PHE A 270 0.11 24.55 4.56
N GLY A 271 -0.09 23.30 4.99
CA GLY A 271 0.19 22.84 6.36
C GLY A 271 1.67 22.87 6.74
N ASN A 272 2.23 21.80 7.31
CA ASN A 272 3.55 21.82 7.95
C ASN A 272 4.61 20.91 7.31
N VAL A 273 4.42 20.54 6.04
CA VAL A 273 5.32 19.63 5.30
C VAL A 273 6.35 20.34 4.39
N TYR A 274 7.43 19.66 4.02
CA TYR A 274 8.39 20.11 3.01
C TYR A 274 7.82 20.01 1.59
N ASP A 275 8.46 20.71 0.64
CA ASP A 275 8.14 20.64 -0.80
C ASP A 275 9.28 20.06 -1.65
N HIS A 276 10.43 19.77 -1.05
CA HIS A 276 11.53 19.02 -1.68
C HIS A 276 12.37 18.24 -0.67
N PHE A 277 12.94 17.13 -1.14
CA PHE A 277 13.92 16.31 -0.42
C PHE A 277 15.01 15.84 -1.38
N THR A 278 16.23 15.73 -0.87
CA THR A 278 17.30 14.94 -1.46
C THR A 278 17.83 13.98 -0.39
N VAL A 279 17.97 12.71 -0.73
CA VAL A 279 18.33 11.66 0.23
C VAL A 279 19.44 10.79 -0.35
N GLU A 280 20.46 10.53 0.46
CA GLU A 280 21.49 9.51 0.24
C GLU A 280 21.26 8.34 1.21
N TYR A 281 21.19 7.13 0.66
CA TYR A 281 21.13 5.85 1.36
C TYR A 281 22.45 5.10 1.17
N GLU A 282 23.21 4.88 2.25
CA GLU A 282 24.52 4.20 2.23
C GLU A 282 24.38 2.73 2.62
N TYR A 283 24.94 1.82 1.82
CA TYR A 283 24.93 0.37 2.06
C TYR A 283 26.31 -0.15 2.47
N ASP A 284 26.38 -1.38 3.00
CA ASP A 284 27.63 -1.95 3.56
C ASP A 284 28.76 -2.10 2.55
N ASN A 285 28.44 -2.40 1.29
CA ASN A 285 29.41 -2.56 0.19
C ASN A 285 29.88 -1.23 -0.43
N GLY A 286 29.55 -0.09 0.19
CA GLY A 286 29.87 1.24 -0.34
C GLY A 286 28.96 1.72 -1.46
N LEU A 287 27.96 0.93 -1.86
CA LEU A 287 26.91 1.37 -2.79
C LEU A 287 26.12 2.51 -2.16
N LYS A 288 25.76 3.48 -3.00
CA LYS A 288 24.89 4.60 -2.63
C LYS A 288 23.64 4.64 -3.49
N GLY A 289 22.49 4.73 -2.83
CA GLY A 289 21.21 5.05 -3.45
C GLY A 289 20.87 6.52 -3.22
N PHE A 290 20.37 7.19 -4.24
CA PHE A 290 19.99 8.60 -4.19
C PHE A 290 18.52 8.78 -4.54
N HIS A 291 17.83 9.64 -3.80
CA HIS A 291 16.49 10.09 -4.15
C HIS A 291 16.47 11.61 -4.28
N PHE A 292 15.82 12.09 -5.34
CA PHE A 292 15.55 13.50 -5.57
C PHE A 292 14.04 13.70 -5.76
N GLY A 293 13.42 14.40 -4.83
CA GLY A 293 11.97 14.57 -4.77
C GLY A 293 11.58 16.03 -4.67
N ARG A 294 10.56 16.44 -5.42
CA ARG A 294 9.91 17.75 -5.23
C ARG A 294 8.43 17.74 -5.64
N GLN A 295 7.67 18.63 -5.02
CA GLN A 295 6.28 18.95 -5.34
C GLN A 295 6.11 20.47 -5.50
N GLN A 296 6.40 20.94 -6.71
CA GLN A 296 6.42 22.36 -7.06
C GLN A 296 5.77 22.56 -8.44
N ASN A 297 4.74 23.40 -8.50
CA ASN A 297 4.04 23.72 -9.75
C ASN A 297 4.93 24.53 -10.70
N GLY A 298 4.65 24.46 -12.01
CA GLY A 298 5.38 25.23 -13.03
C GLY A 298 6.80 24.73 -13.30
N THR A 299 7.15 23.51 -12.88
CA THR A 299 8.48 22.91 -13.09
C THR A 299 8.42 21.66 -13.97
N THR A 300 9.55 21.27 -14.58
CA THR A 300 9.63 20.07 -15.44
C THR A 300 9.42 18.78 -14.64
N PRO A 301 8.37 17.98 -14.93
CA PRO A 301 8.12 16.74 -14.21
C PRO A 301 9.19 15.69 -14.53
N ARG A 302 9.45 14.79 -13.58
CA ARG A 302 10.35 13.63 -13.75
C ARG A 302 9.89 12.51 -12.82
N ASN A 303 9.73 11.32 -13.36
CA ASN A 303 9.43 10.13 -12.57
C ASN A 303 10.25 8.95 -13.10
N THR A 304 11.51 8.85 -12.65
CA THR A 304 12.48 7.92 -13.21
C THR A 304 13.26 7.16 -12.15
N VAL A 305 13.74 5.97 -12.51
CA VAL A 305 14.67 5.15 -11.74
C VAL A 305 15.83 4.78 -12.65
N ASP A 306 17.04 5.02 -12.17
CA ASP A 306 18.28 4.89 -12.90
C ASP A 306 19.23 4.03 -12.07
N ALA A 307 19.66 2.87 -12.57
CA ALA A 307 20.59 1.99 -11.86
C ALA A 307 21.82 1.68 -12.73
N MET A 308 22.98 2.09 -12.25
CA MET A 308 24.27 1.85 -12.92
C MET A 308 24.88 0.58 -12.37
N GLY A 309 25.30 -0.34 -13.24
CA GLY A 309 26.07 -1.51 -12.87
C GLY A 309 27.35 -1.65 -13.69
N THR A 310 28.15 -2.66 -13.37
CA THR A 310 29.47 -2.86 -13.99
C THR A 310 29.43 -3.29 -15.45
N LYS A 311 28.29 -3.77 -15.96
CA LYS A 311 28.13 -4.29 -17.33
C LYS A 311 27.03 -3.58 -18.14
N GLY A 312 26.32 -2.65 -17.50
CA GLY A 312 25.21 -1.97 -18.13
C GLY A 312 24.51 -1.01 -17.17
N TYR A 313 23.43 -0.44 -17.67
CA TYR A 313 22.66 0.59 -17.01
C TYR A 313 21.17 0.36 -17.28
N ALA A 314 20.38 0.32 -16.21
CA ALA A 314 18.93 0.25 -16.29
C ALA A 314 18.34 1.67 -16.20
N SER A 315 17.52 2.03 -17.18
CA SER A 315 16.77 3.29 -17.22
C SER A 315 15.28 3.02 -17.25
N VAL A 316 14.58 3.55 -16.26
CA VAL A 316 13.13 3.42 -16.11
C VAL A 316 12.53 4.81 -16.09
N ALA A 317 11.69 5.11 -17.07
CA ALA A 317 10.72 6.21 -17.01
C ALA A 317 9.35 5.59 -16.71
N LEU A 318 8.89 5.76 -15.47
CA LEU A 318 7.70 5.05 -14.96
C LEU A 318 6.47 5.32 -15.83
N ASN A 319 5.76 4.26 -16.18
CA ASN A 319 4.62 4.25 -17.10
C ASN A 319 4.94 4.76 -18.53
N SER A 320 6.22 4.73 -18.94
CA SER A 320 6.65 5.18 -20.26
C SER A 320 7.67 4.22 -20.88
N ASN A 321 8.93 4.26 -20.43
CA ASN A 321 10.03 3.49 -21.04
C ASN A 321 10.75 2.64 -19.98
N TYR A 322 11.17 1.44 -20.39
CA TYR A 322 11.90 0.49 -19.57
C TYR A 322 13.00 -0.12 -20.42
N GLU A 323 14.25 0.09 -20.03
CA GLU A 323 15.40 -0.24 -20.87
C GLU A 323 16.62 -0.62 -20.04
N ILE A 324 17.37 -1.59 -20.55
CA ILE A 324 18.74 -1.91 -20.16
C ILE A 324 19.63 -1.57 -21.34
N ILE A 325 20.66 -0.78 -21.09
CA ILE A 325 21.70 -0.40 -22.04
C ILE A 325 23.01 -1.05 -21.57
N GLY A 326 23.75 -1.69 -22.47
CA GLY A 326 25.02 -2.37 -22.13
C GLY A 326 25.13 -3.72 -22.83
N GLU A 327 25.89 -4.64 -22.23
CA GLU A 327 26.17 -5.96 -22.81
C GLU A 327 24.91 -6.79 -23.05
N GLN A 328 23.93 -6.71 -22.14
CA GLN A 328 22.63 -7.39 -22.21
C GLN A 328 21.50 -6.40 -22.53
N ALA A 329 21.65 -5.68 -23.65
CA ALA A 329 20.68 -4.66 -24.03
C ALA A 329 19.25 -5.22 -24.14
N TRP A 330 18.30 -4.55 -23.50
CA TRP A 330 16.89 -4.95 -23.49
C TRP A 330 16.00 -3.72 -23.47
N LYS A 331 14.84 -3.80 -24.12
CA LYS A 331 13.82 -2.75 -24.08
C LYS A 331 12.44 -3.39 -24.01
N ASN A 332 11.61 -2.92 -23.09
CA ASN A 332 10.24 -3.41 -23.02
C ASN A 332 9.49 -3.08 -24.31
N LYS A 333 8.91 -4.11 -24.93
CA LYS A 333 8.00 -3.99 -26.08
C LYS A 333 6.55 -4.34 -25.74
N GLN A 334 6.31 -4.81 -24.52
CA GLN A 334 4.99 -5.22 -24.08
C GLN A 334 4.14 -4.02 -23.66
N ARG A 335 2.83 -4.14 -23.83
CA ARG A 335 1.87 -3.16 -23.34
C ARG A 335 1.92 -3.08 -21.82
N LEU A 336 1.86 -1.86 -21.29
CA LEU A 336 1.77 -1.62 -19.86
C LEU A 336 0.42 -2.13 -19.32
N ASN A 337 0.45 -2.93 -18.24
CA ASN A 337 -0.75 -3.31 -17.52
C ASN A 337 -1.22 -2.18 -16.61
N ASN A 338 -2.49 -2.25 -16.19
CA ASN A 338 -2.97 -1.43 -15.09
C ASN A 338 -2.49 -2.05 -13.77
N MET A 339 -1.37 -1.54 -13.28
CA MET A 339 -0.74 -2.04 -12.06
C MET A 339 -1.65 -2.00 -10.82
N TYR A 340 -2.58 -1.03 -10.74
CA TYR A 340 -3.56 -0.98 -9.64
C TYR A 340 -4.55 -2.14 -9.74
N GLN A 341 -5.03 -2.46 -10.95
CA GLN A 341 -5.93 -3.60 -11.15
C GLN A 341 -5.23 -4.92 -10.83
N THR A 342 -3.99 -5.09 -11.31
CA THR A 342 -3.23 -6.33 -11.14
C THR A 342 -3.01 -6.72 -9.67
N GLN A 343 -2.87 -5.76 -8.74
CA GLN A 343 -2.76 -6.10 -7.31
C GLN A 343 -4.05 -6.72 -6.76
N HIS A 344 -5.21 -6.19 -7.18
CA HIS A 344 -6.50 -6.73 -6.78
C HIS A 344 -6.73 -8.09 -7.47
N ASP A 345 -6.45 -8.22 -8.76
CA ASP A 345 -6.55 -9.50 -9.48
C ASP A 345 -5.77 -10.61 -8.76
N GLU A 346 -4.52 -10.34 -8.39
CA GLU A 346 -3.67 -11.30 -7.68
C GLU A 346 -4.16 -11.59 -6.26
N LEU A 347 -4.62 -10.57 -5.52
CA LEU A 347 -5.22 -10.74 -4.19
C LEU A 347 -6.42 -11.69 -4.22
N PHE A 348 -7.41 -11.40 -5.06
CA PHE A 348 -8.64 -12.19 -5.12
C PHE A 348 -8.38 -13.59 -5.70
N LYS A 349 -7.51 -13.71 -6.70
CA LYS A 349 -7.07 -15.02 -7.21
C LYS A 349 -6.41 -15.88 -6.11
N ALA A 350 -5.55 -15.29 -5.28
CA ALA A 350 -4.92 -16.01 -4.18
C ALA A 350 -5.94 -16.47 -3.13
N ILE A 351 -6.87 -15.60 -2.74
CA ILE A 351 -7.97 -15.94 -1.82
C ILE A 351 -8.79 -17.12 -2.36
N ARG A 352 -9.18 -17.06 -3.65
CA ARG A 352 -9.91 -18.15 -4.32
C ARG A 352 -9.13 -19.46 -4.32
N ALA A 353 -7.83 -19.39 -4.59
CA ALA A 353 -6.94 -20.52 -4.61
C ALA A 353 -6.52 -21.02 -3.21
N LYS A 354 -6.98 -20.36 -2.13
CA LYS A 354 -6.52 -20.59 -0.75
C LYS A 354 -4.99 -20.51 -0.62
N GLN A 355 -4.39 -19.62 -1.40
CA GLN A 355 -2.97 -19.28 -1.36
C GLN A 355 -2.78 -17.99 -0.58
N VAL A 356 -1.58 -17.79 -0.03
CA VAL A 356 -1.24 -16.58 0.72
C VAL A 356 -0.32 -15.70 -0.11
N ILE A 357 -0.76 -14.46 -0.35
CA ILE A 357 0.12 -13.36 -0.76
C ILE A 357 0.32 -12.47 0.45
N ASN A 358 1.56 -12.18 0.82
CA ASN A 358 1.87 -11.32 1.94
C ASN A 358 3.01 -10.36 1.59
N ASP A 359 2.64 -9.12 1.32
CA ASP A 359 3.53 -8.01 0.97
C ASP A 359 4.19 -7.36 2.21
N GLY A 360 3.90 -7.89 3.40
CA GLY A 360 4.18 -7.26 4.68
C GLY A 360 5.65 -6.91 4.91
N ASP A 361 6.57 -7.79 4.48
CA ASP A 361 8.00 -7.57 4.73
C ASP A 361 8.54 -6.36 3.95
N PHE A 362 8.21 -6.25 2.66
CA PHE A 362 8.72 -5.13 1.87
C PHE A 362 7.93 -3.85 2.16
N MET A 363 6.62 -3.91 2.46
CA MET A 363 5.84 -2.69 2.71
C MET A 363 6.30 -1.98 4.00
N VAL A 364 6.71 -2.75 5.02
CA VAL A 364 7.35 -2.24 6.25
C VAL A 364 8.68 -1.58 5.90
N LYS A 365 9.58 -2.29 5.20
CA LYS A 365 10.90 -1.78 4.83
C LYS A 365 10.82 -0.51 4.00
N SER A 366 9.93 -0.46 3.01
CA SER A 366 9.75 0.71 2.15
C SER A 366 9.21 1.91 2.94
N THR A 367 8.34 1.68 3.93
CA THR A 367 7.85 2.73 4.83
C THR A 367 8.94 3.21 5.77
N LEU A 368 9.78 2.31 6.30
CA LEU A 368 10.96 2.67 7.09
C LEU A 368 11.90 3.58 6.30
N LEU A 369 12.23 3.25 5.04
CA LEU A 369 13.14 4.07 4.23
C LEU A 369 12.66 5.52 4.07
N ALA A 370 11.35 5.71 3.97
CA ALA A 370 10.75 7.03 3.83
C ALA A 370 10.74 7.81 5.15
N ILE A 371 10.36 7.17 6.25
CA ILE A 371 10.40 7.76 7.60
C ILE A 371 11.86 8.12 7.96
N TRP A 372 12.80 7.23 7.69
CA TRP A 372 14.23 7.44 7.95
C TRP A 372 14.79 8.63 7.15
N GLY A 373 14.42 8.74 5.87
CA GLY A 373 14.74 9.91 5.05
C GLY A 373 14.18 11.21 5.62
N ARG A 374 12.94 11.19 6.14
CA ARG A 374 12.35 12.35 6.82
C ARG A 374 13.12 12.72 8.08
N LEU A 375 13.35 11.76 8.98
CA LEU A 375 14.06 12.00 10.25
C LEU A 375 15.43 12.63 10.00
N SER A 376 16.16 12.14 9.00
CA SER A 376 17.47 12.67 8.63
C SER A 376 17.36 14.11 8.09
N ALA A 377 16.43 14.37 7.17
CA ALA A 377 16.24 15.70 6.59
C ALA A 377 15.77 16.72 7.63
N TYR A 378 14.84 16.33 8.49
CA TYR A 378 14.28 17.20 9.53
C TYR A 378 15.31 17.57 10.58
N SER A 379 16.11 16.59 11.04
CA SER A 379 17.15 16.83 12.03
C SER A 379 18.40 17.51 11.45
N GLY A 380 18.67 17.33 10.15
CA GLY A 380 19.93 17.71 9.51
C GLY A 380 21.09 16.79 9.87
N LYS A 381 20.81 15.58 10.39
CA LYS A 381 21.82 14.58 10.80
C LYS A 381 21.86 13.42 9.83
N SER A 382 23.03 12.80 9.69
CA SER A 382 23.12 11.41 9.21
C SER A 382 22.61 10.49 10.32
N ILE A 383 21.70 9.58 10.00
CA ILE A 383 21.04 8.68 10.96
C ILE A 383 21.38 7.24 10.59
N SER A 384 21.86 6.44 11.53
CA SER A 384 22.08 4.99 11.39
C SER A 384 20.77 4.19 11.48
N TYR A 385 20.80 2.91 11.08
CA TYR A 385 19.62 2.04 11.18
C TYR A 385 19.10 1.98 12.63
N ASP A 386 20.00 1.78 13.59
CA ASP A 386 19.65 1.67 15.01
C ASP A 386 19.03 2.96 15.56
N GLU A 387 19.56 4.13 15.19
CA GLU A 387 18.97 5.42 15.59
C GLU A 387 17.57 5.60 14.98
N ALA A 388 17.36 5.17 13.73
CA ALA A 388 16.07 5.29 13.06
C ALA A 388 15.02 4.36 13.69
N ILE A 389 15.32 3.05 13.80
CA ILE A 389 14.36 2.06 14.25
C ILE A 389 14.01 2.20 15.74
N ASN A 390 14.82 2.90 16.54
CA ASN A 390 14.55 3.15 17.94
C ASN A 390 13.88 4.53 18.20
N SER A 391 13.60 5.32 17.17
CA SER A 391 12.96 6.63 17.36
C SER A 391 11.58 6.49 18.03
N GLN A 392 11.35 7.31 19.05
CA GLN A 392 10.10 7.35 19.82
C GLN A 392 9.16 8.48 19.37
N GLU A 393 9.51 9.22 18.31
CA GLU A 393 8.64 10.25 17.74
C GLU A 393 7.22 9.69 17.46
N ARG A 394 6.21 10.44 17.93
CA ARG A 394 4.81 10.26 17.55
C ARG A 394 4.35 11.54 16.86
N LEU A 395 3.87 11.42 15.62
CA LEU A 395 3.36 12.58 14.88
C LEU A 395 1.90 12.93 15.19
N GLY A 396 1.17 11.99 15.80
CA GLY A 396 -0.23 12.18 16.20
C GLY A 396 -0.54 11.45 17.49
N PRO A 397 -1.68 11.77 18.12
CA PRO A 397 -2.16 11.01 19.26
C PRO A 397 -2.56 9.58 18.87
N PRO A 398 -2.80 8.69 19.85
CA PRO A 398 -3.50 7.43 19.64
C PRO A 398 -4.80 7.60 18.84
N ILE A 399 -5.18 6.57 18.07
CA ILE A 399 -6.36 6.62 17.21
C ILE A 399 -7.67 6.88 17.98
N ASP A 400 -7.77 6.38 19.20
CA ASP A 400 -8.97 6.49 20.03
C ASP A 400 -9.20 7.91 20.57
N ASP A 401 -8.18 8.78 20.52
CA ASP A 401 -8.30 10.17 20.94
C ASP A 401 -8.93 11.07 19.86
N TYR A 402 -9.02 10.59 18.62
CA TYR A 402 -9.58 11.35 17.51
C TYR A 402 -11.11 11.46 17.63
N ASN A 403 -11.59 12.71 17.73
CA ASN A 403 -13.00 13.04 17.82
C ASN A 403 -13.28 14.42 17.19
N TRP A 404 -14.54 14.78 16.99
CA TRP A 404 -14.92 16.02 16.31
C TRP A 404 -14.60 17.30 17.10
N ASP A 405 -14.39 17.20 18.41
CA ASP A 405 -14.02 18.32 19.29
C ASP A 405 -12.50 18.52 19.38
N MET A 406 -11.72 17.66 18.70
CA MET A 406 -10.26 17.74 18.69
C MET A 406 -9.78 19.05 18.05
N LYS A 407 -8.77 19.66 18.65
CA LYS A 407 -8.08 20.80 18.06
C LYS A 407 -7.19 20.38 16.88
N ALA A 408 -7.01 21.32 15.96
CA ALA A 408 -6.09 21.17 14.85
C ALA A 408 -4.66 20.94 15.36
N ASP A 409 -3.83 20.27 14.56
CA ASP A 409 -2.42 20.12 14.86
C ASP A 409 -1.67 21.45 14.81
N GLU A 410 -0.74 21.62 15.73
CA GLU A 410 0.14 22.79 15.85
C GLU A 410 1.60 22.45 15.51
N LEU A 411 1.89 21.24 15.02
CA LEU A 411 3.22 20.88 14.52
C LEU A 411 3.72 21.94 13.52
N THR A 412 4.94 22.40 13.72
CA THR A 412 5.58 23.39 12.85
C THR A 412 6.40 22.71 11.76
N ILE A 413 6.73 23.45 10.71
CA ILE A 413 7.64 22.97 9.67
C ILE A 413 8.99 22.69 10.33
N ALA A 414 9.48 21.46 10.20
CA ALA A 414 10.74 21.05 10.80
C ALA A 414 11.90 21.93 10.33
N ARG A 415 12.81 22.27 11.24
CA ARG A 415 14.00 23.08 10.94
C ARG A 415 15.26 22.25 11.21
N PRO A 416 16.07 21.93 10.17
CA PRO A 416 17.34 21.21 10.36
C PRO A 416 18.23 21.92 11.37
N GLY A 417 18.87 21.15 12.26
CA GLY A 417 19.67 21.67 13.37
C GLY A 417 18.89 22.12 14.61
N ALA A 418 17.56 22.35 14.51
CA ALA A 418 16.71 22.69 15.66
C ALA A 418 15.71 21.56 16.00
N TYR A 419 15.29 20.78 15.02
CA TYR A 419 14.48 19.59 15.22
C TYR A 419 15.26 18.53 16.00
N LYS A 420 14.64 17.97 17.04
CA LYS A 420 15.25 16.97 17.91
C LYS A 420 14.79 15.58 17.48
N LEU A 421 15.74 14.73 17.11
CA LEU A 421 15.51 13.30 16.99
C LEU A 421 15.20 12.76 18.40
N VAL A 422 14.10 12.02 18.54
CA VAL A 422 13.60 11.47 19.82
C VAL A 422 13.39 9.98 19.69
#